data_AF-X1G0S8-F1
#
_entry.id   AF-X1G0S8-F1
#
_cell.length_a   1.000
_cell.length_b   1.000
_cell.length_c   1.000
_cell.angle_alpha   90.00
_cell.angle_beta   90.00
_cell.angle_gamma   90.00
#
_symmetry.space_group_name_H-M   'P 1'
#
loop_
_entity.id
_entity.type
_entity.pdbx_description
1 polymer ?
#
loop_
_entity_poly.entity_id
_entity_poly.type
_entity_poly.pdbx_seq_one_letter_code
_entity_poly.pdbx_strand_id
1 'polypeptide(L)'
;LTIGLAVLAMGASAPGQTEAERVIVLASESVPEGVAVARHYMASRGIPEENLCLVRAPAAEEISRDQFDETIWKPLRAFLVEWEGRFEVRLPDAVLALSLGERRAKYLVPVFGVPIKVTGYEDVKTMYLSRAAAVDSELVLLPSGGHRLVGGLVNPYFGADAPFGPPIEGGMILVSRLDGPSAAIARRLVDDALWAEKNGLKGRAYVDTRGITKGGYAVGDRWLLRAARLLERAGFETEVDTRPEILPLAHPMPDAAVYLGWYHKSAAGPMTKPGFRFNRGAIAYH
;
A
#
# COMPACT_ATOMS: atom_id res chain seq x y z
N LEU A 1 -31.77 -22.97 19.16
CA LEU A 1 -30.69 -22.54 20.07
C LEU A 1 -29.47 -23.40 19.76
N THR A 2 -28.62 -22.91 18.86
CA THR A 2 -27.42 -23.63 18.42
C THR A 2 -26.28 -23.21 19.34
N ILE A 3 -25.89 -24.10 20.26
CA ILE A 3 -24.80 -23.86 21.20
C ILE A 3 -23.50 -24.24 20.48
N GLY A 4 -22.73 -23.25 20.03
CA GLY A 4 -21.40 -23.43 19.48
C GLY A 4 -20.39 -23.64 20.60
N LEU A 5 -19.82 -24.85 20.68
CA LEU A 5 -18.75 -25.18 21.60
C LEU A 5 -17.41 -24.79 20.95
N ALA A 6 -16.84 -23.65 21.36
CA ALA A 6 -15.48 -23.28 20.99
C ALA A 6 -14.50 -23.93 21.98
N VAL A 7 -13.78 -24.95 21.54
CA VAL A 7 -12.65 -25.50 22.31
C VAL A 7 -11.45 -24.57 22.07
N LEU A 8 -11.15 -23.71 23.04
CA LEU A 8 -9.90 -22.98 23.10
C LEU A 8 -8.79 -23.96 23.51
N ALA A 9 -8.05 -24.47 22.52
CA ALA A 9 -6.74 -25.03 22.79
C ALA A 9 -5.82 -23.88 23.24
N MET A 10 -5.32 -23.95 24.48
CA MET A 10 -4.27 -23.05 24.95
C MET A 10 -2.98 -23.39 24.22
N GLY A 11 -2.76 -22.74 23.08
CA GLY A 11 -1.46 -22.73 22.40
C GLY A 11 -0.46 -21.94 23.25
N ALA A 12 0.64 -22.58 23.62
CA ALA A 12 1.83 -21.87 24.05
C ALA A 12 2.25 -20.93 22.91
N SER A 13 2.33 -19.62 23.17
CA SER A 13 2.67 -18.62 22.15
C SER A 13 3.94 -19.04 21.41
N ALA A 14 3.86 -19.29 20.10
CA ALA A 14 5.05 -19.40 19.28
C ALA A 14 5.86 -18.09 19.39
N PRO A 15 7.18 -18.13 19.16
CA PRO A 15 7.95 -16.89 18.97
C PRO A 15 7.22 -16.02 17.93
N GLY A 16 6.94 -14.76 18.31
CA GLY A 16 6.21 -13.84 17.45
C GLY A 16 6.92 -13.70 16.11
N GLN A 17 6.18 -13.92 15.02
CA GLN A 17 6.69 -13.74 13.65
C GLN A 17 7.37 -12.37 13.53
N THR A 18 8.55 -12.37 12.91
CA THR A 18 9.23 -11.15 12.49
C THR A 18 8.36 -10.39 11.48
N GLU A 19 8.59 -9.10 11.31
CA GLU A 19 7.84 -8.31 10.33
C GLU A 19 7.98 -8.88 8.91
N ALA A 20 9.16 -9.39 8.53
CA ALA A 20 9.43 -9.98 7.23
C ALA A 20 8.62 -11.26 6.97
N GLU A 21 8.48 -12.14 7.98
CA GLU A 21 7.66 -13.35 7.89
C GLU A 21 6.17 -13.04 7.69
N ARG A 22 5.73 -11.83 8.03
CA ARG A 22 4.34 -11.37 7.90
C ARG A 22 4.07 -10.57 6.61
N VAL A 23 5.03 -10.50 5.69
CA VAL A 23 4.87 -9.83 4.38
C VAL A 23 4.54 -10.86 3.32
N ILE A 24 3.41 -10.69 2.64
CA ILE A 24 3.07 -11.42 1.42
C ILE A 24 3.40 -10.55 0.21
N VAL A 25 4.07 -11.11 -0.78
CA VAL A 25 4.41 -10.40 -2.03
C VAL A 25 3.55 -10.97 -3.15
N LEU A 26 2.82 -10.10 -3.85
CA LEU A 26 1.94 -10.47 -4.95
C LEU A 26 2.58 -10.05 -6.28
N ALA A 27 2.81 -11.01 -7.17
CA ALA A 27 3.35 -10.77 -8.50
C ALA A 27 2.53 -11.49 -9.59
N SER A 28 2.49 -10.92 -10.79
CA SER A 28 1.84 -11.54 -11.95
C SER A 28 2.83 -12.35 -12.78
N GLU A 29 2.57 -13.64 -13.01
CA GLU A 29 3.35 -14.51 -13.91
C GLU A 29 3.36 -13.98 -15.36
N SER A 30 2.34 -13.20 -15.74
CA SER A 30 2.25 -12.58 -17.06
C SER A 30 3.29 -11.48 -17.29
N VAL A 31 3.99 -11.03 -16.24
CA VAL A 31 5.02 -9.99 -16.29
C VAL A 31 6.30 -10.51 -15.61
N PRO A 32 7.18 -11.21 -16.34
CA PRO A 32 8.40 -11.82 -15.77
C PRO A 32 9.30 -10.81 -15.05
N GLU A 33 9.38 -9.58 -15.53
CA GLU A 33 10.15 -8.49 -14.92
C GLU A 33 9.57 -8.09 -13.56
N GLY A 34 8.25 -8.18 -13.40
CA GLY A 34 7.56 -7.98 -12.11
C GLY A 34 7.91 -9.07 -11.11
N VAL A 35 7.93 -10.33 -11.54
CA VAL A 35 8.40 -11.45 -10.71
C VAL A 35 9.86 -11.26 -10.28
N ALA A 36 10.72 -10.75 -11.17
CA ALA A 36 12.10 -10.43 -10.82
C ALA A 36 12.20 -9.30 -9.77
N VAL A 37 11.34 -8.28 -9.85
CA VAL A 37 11.25 -7.22 -8.82
C VAL A 37 10.81 -7.80 -7.48
N ALA A 38 9.79 -8.67 -7.46
CA ALA A 38 9.34 -9.34 -6.24
C ALA A 38 10.46 -10.12 -5.56
N ARG A 39 11.15 -11.00 -6.32
CA ARG A 39 12.26 -11.81 -5.77
C ARG A 39 13.42 -10.95 -5.27
N HIS A 40 13.75 -9.87 -5.98
CA HIS A 40 14.77 -8.91 -5.53
C HIS A 40 14.37 -8.24 -4.21
N TYR A 41 13.12 -7.79 -4.09
CA TYR A 41 12.60 -7.20 -2.85
C TYR A 41 12.62 -8.19 -1.69
N MET A 42 12.15 -9.42 -1.92
CA MET A 42 12.11 -10.47 -0.91
C MET A 42 13.50 -10.83 -0.40
N ALA A 43 14.44 -11.09 -1.30
CA ALA A 43 15.83 -11.37 -0.95
C ALA A 43 16.48 -10.21 -0.18
N SER A 44 16.19 -8.96 -0.59
CA SER A 44 16.75 -7.77 0.05
C SER A 44 16.21 -7.51 1.46
N ARG A 45 14.99 -7.97 1.76
CA ARG A 45 14.31 -7.76 3.05
C ARG A 45 14.26 -9.01 3.93
N GLY A 46 14.81 -10.14 3.46
CA GLY A 46 14.74 -11.41 4.17
C GLY A 46 13.32 -11.98 4.28
N ILE A 47 12.46 -11.69 3.30
CA ILE A 47 11.09 -12.24 3.25
C ILE A 47 11.19 -13.70 2.76
N PRO A 48 10.56 -14.67 3.44
CA PRO A 48 10.59 -16.08 3.04
C PRO A 48 10.04 -16.31 1.62
N GLU A 49 10.66 -17.21 0.86
CA GLU A 49 10.24 -17.53 -0.52
C GLU A 49 8.81 -18.07 -0.60
N GLU A 50 8.33 -18.76 0.43
CA GLU A 50 6.94 -19.23 0.51
C GLU A 50 5.90 -18.10 0.61
N ASN A 51 6.33 -16.86 0.87
CA ASN A 51 5.45 -15.69 0.94
C ASN A 51 5.19 -15.05 -0.43
N LEU A 52 5.74 -15.60 -1.52
CA LEU A 52 5.48 -15.15 -2.88
C LEU A 52 4.17 -15.76 -3.42
N CYS A 53 3.15 -14.94 -3.59
CA CYS A 53 1.93 -15.30 -4.29
C CYS A 53 2.04 -14.93 -5.78
N LEU A 54 2.05 -15.96 -6.64
CA LEU A 54 2.02 -15.80 -8.09
C LEU A 54 0.59 -15.92 -8.61
N VAL A 55 0.19 -14.94 -9.42
CA VAL A 55 -1.13 -14.90 -10.05
C VAL A 55 -1.03 -14.71 -11.56
N ARG A 56 -2.10 -14.94 -12.31
CA ARG A 56 -2.13 -14.78 -13.78
C ARG A 56 -2.95 -13.56 -14.20
N ALA A 57 -2.60 -12.40 -13.64
CA ALA A 57 -3.25 -11.14 -13.97
C ALA A 57 -2.79 -10.62 -15.35
N PRO A 58 -3.63 -9.88 -16.09
CA PRO A 58 -3.23 -9.24 -17.33
C PRO A 58 -2.11 -8.22 -17.12
N ALA A 59 -1.22 -8.08 -18.11
CA ALA A 59 -0.17 -7.07 -18.14
C ALA A 59 -0.73 -5.69 -18.57
N ALA A 60 -1.62 -5.12 -17.75
CA ALA A 60 -2.27 -3.85 -18.00
C ALA A 60 -2.50 -3.08 -16.70
N GLU A 61 -2.60 -1.75 -16.78
CA GLU A 61 -2.92 -0.91 -15.62
C GLU A 61 -4.36 -1.13 -15.13
N GLU A 62 -5.28 -1.31 -16.06
CA GLU A 62 -6.70 -1.55 -15.80
C GLU A 62 -7.08 -3.02 -15.96
N ILE A 63 -7.98 -3.50 -15.11
CA ILE A 63 -8.52 -4.86 -15.12
C ILE A 63 -10.04 -4.83 -14.93
N SER A 64 -10.80 -5.70 -15.60
CA SER A 64 -12.24 -5.79 -15.32
C SER A 64 -12.50 -6.40 -13.93
N ARG A 65 -13.68 -6.16 -13.35
CA ARG A 65 -14.06 -6.80 -12.08
C ARG A 65 -13.96 -8.32 -12.17
N ASP A 66 -14.53 -8.92 -13.22
CA ASP A 66 -14.52 -10.38 -13.38
C ASP A 66 -13.09 -10.91 -13.50
N GLN A 67 -12.24 -10.23 -14.28
CA GLN A 67 -10.83 -10.60 -14.38
C GLN A 67 -10.10 -10.43 -13.04
N PHE A 68 -10.36 -9.36 -12.29
CA PHE A 68 -9.78 -9.16 -10.96
C PHE A 68 -10.19 -10.29 -10.01
N ASP A 69 -11.47 -10.63 -10.00
CA ASP A 69 -12.00 -11.66 -9.12
C ASP A 69 -11.41 -13.04 -9.44
N GLU A 70 -11.37 -13.42 -10.72
CA GLU A 70 -10.85 -14.72 -11.16
C GLU A 70 -9.32 -14.82 -11.10
N THR A 71 -8.61 -13.77 -11.49
CA THR A 71 -7.15 -13.85 -11.68
C THR A 71 -6.35 -13.36 -10.49
N ILE A 72 -6.91 -12.53 -9.60
CA ILE A 72 -6.21 -11.97 -8.44
C ILE A 72 -6.89 -12.38 -7.14
N TRP A 73 -8.15 -11.99 -6.94
CA TRP A 73 -8.83 -12.14 -5.65
C TRP A 73 -8.95 -13.59 -5.19
N LYS A 74 -9.52 -14.48 -6.04
CA LYS A 74 -9.72 -15.88 -5.67
C LYS A 74 -8.38 -16.63 -5.46
N PRO A 75 -7.40 -16.54 -6.38
CA PRO A 75 -6.10 -17.20 -6.17
C PRO A 75 -5.37 -16.70 -4.94
N LEU A 76 -5.36 -15.39 -4.70
CA LEU A 76 -4.69 -14.81 -3.54
C LEU A 76 -5.39 -15.19 -2.22
N ARG A 77 -6.73 -15.24 -2.20
CA ARG A 77 -7.47 -15.72 -1.03
C ARG A 77 -7.18 -17.19 -0.73
N ALA A 78 -7.14 -18.03 -1.76
CA ALA A 78 -6.78 -19.45 -1.61
C ALA A 78 -5.35 -19.60 -1.08
N PHE A 79 -4.40 -18.86 -1.64
CA PHE A 79 -3.02 -18.81 -1.18
C PHE A 79 -2.91 -18.41 0.30
N LEU A 80 -3.59 -17.34 0.73
CA LEU A 80 -3.55 -16.90 2.13
C LEU A 80 -4.16 -17.92 3.09
N VAL A 81 -5.27 -18.55 2.71
CA VAL A 81 -5.91 -19.59 3.54
C VAL A 81 -4.95 -20.75 3.78
N GLU A 82 -4.28 -21.23 2.74
CA GLU A 82 -3.27 -22.28 2.83
C GLU A 82 -2.04 -21.81 3.63
N TRP A 83 -1.51 -20.63 3.32
CA TRP A 83 -0.30 -20.07 3.94
C TRP A 83 -0.48 -19.78 5.44
N GLU A 84 -1.66 -19.31 5.86
CA GLU A 84 -2.00 -19.10 7.27
C GLU A 84 -2.33 -20.42 8.01
N GLY A 85 -2.44 -21.53 7.29
CA GLY A 85 -2.86 -22.81 7.85
C GLY A 85 -4.31 -22.79 8.34
N ARG A 86 -5.18 -22.03 7.66
CA ARG A 86 -6.62 -21.96 7.95
C ARG A 86 -7.36 -22.92 7.03
N PHE A 87 -8.28 -23.69 7.57
CA PHE A 87 -9.06 -24.66 6.81
C PHE A 87 -10.53 -24.51 7.17
N GLU A 88 -11.37 -24.38 6.17
CA GLU A 88 -12.82 -24.46 6.35
C GLU A 88 -13.27 -25.90 6.05
N VAL A 89 -13.73 -26.61 7.08
CA VAL A 89 -14.35 -27.92 6.93
C VAL A 89 -15.87 -27.74 6.85
N ARG A 90 -16.44 -28.05 5.69
CA ARG A 90 -17.89 -27.98 5.48
C ARG A 90 -18.55 -29.23 6.05
N LEU A 91 -19.35 -29.04 7.09
CA LEU A 91 -20.22 -30.04 7.68
C LEU A 91 -21.63 -29.89 7.10
N PRO A 92 -22.52 -30.89 7.20
CA PRO A 92 -23.87 -30.83 6.64
C PRO A 92 -24.67 -29.58 7.02
N ASP A 93 -24.53 -29.11 8.28
CA ASP A 93 -25.28 -27.96 8.82
C ASP A 93 -24.37 -26.83 9.34
N ALA A 94 -23.06 -26.91 9.13
CA ALA A 94 -22.11 -25.94 9.68
C ALA A 94 -20.84 -25.81 8.83
N VAL A 95 -20.12 -24.71 9.02
CA VAL A 95 -18.73 -24.57 8.54
C VAL A 95 -17.84 -24.48 9.77
N LEU A 96 -16.94 -25.44 9.92
CA LEU A 96 -15.93 -25.43 10.97
C LEU A 96 -14.67 -24.78 10.42
N ALA A 97 -14.32 -23.60 10.94
CA ALA A 97 -13.03 -22.97 10.65
C ALA A 97 -11.97 -23.50 11.62
N LEU A 98 -11.00 -24.25 11.10
CA LEU A 98 -9.82 -24.72 11.81
C LEU A 98 -8.65 -23.78 11.52
N SER A 99 -7.98 -23.30 12.56
CA SER A 99 -6.69 -22.61 12.43
C SER A 99 -5.62 -23.52 13.00
N LEU A 100 -4.84 -24.15 12.11
CA LEU A 100 -3.71 -25.01 12.50
C LEU A 100 -2.40 -24.22 12.55
N GLY A 101 -2.37 -23.02 11.97
CA GLY A 101 -1.24 -22.10 12.02
C GLY A 101 -1.43 -20.95 13.01
N GLU A 102 -0.31 -20.45 13.52
CA GLU A 102 -0.21 -19.15 14.22
C GLU A 102 0.22 -18.02 13.26
N ARG A 103 0.34 -18.33 11.95
CA ARG A 103 0.77 -17.39 10.92
C ARG A 103 -0.32 -16.39 10.59
N ARG A 104 0.09 -15.14 10.35
CA ARG A 104 -0.85 -14.10 9.93
C ARG A 104 -0.17 -13.01 9.13
N ALA A 105 -0.67 -12.84 7.91
CA ALA A 105 -0.20 -11.78 7.03
C ALA A 105 -0.56 -10.41 7.62
N LYS A 106 0.41 -9.52 7.70
CA LYS A 106 0.24 -8.13 8.12
C LYS A 106 0.32 -7.18 6.94
N TYR A 107 1.23 -7.48 6.01
CA TYR A 107 1.46 -6.69 4.81
C TYR A 107 1.19 -7.51 3.56
N LEU A 108 0.64 -6.85 2.56
CA LEU A 108 0.53 -7.34 1.20
C LEU A 108 1.20 -6.34 0.26
N VAL A 109 2.17 -6.79 -0.51
CA VAL A 109 2.99 -5.96 -1.41
C VAL A 109 2.74 -6.41 -2.85
N PRO A 110 1.74 -5.83 -3.54
CA PRO A 110 1.66 -5.91 -5.00
C PRO A 110 2.90 -5.26 -5.61
N VAL A 111 3.53 -5.93 -6.56
CA VAL A 111 4.70 -5.39 -7.26
C VAL A 111 4.37 -4.95 -8.69
N PHE A 112 5.33 -4.29 -9.34
CA PHE A 112 5.32 -3.95 -10.76
C PHE A 112 4.70 -5.06 -11.62
N GLY A 113 3.75 -4.68 -12.49
CA GLY A 113 3.04 -5.61 -13.39
C GLY A 113 1.74 -6.18 -12.83
N VAL A 114 1.41 -5.96 -11.55
CA VAL A 114 0.06 -6.19 -11.03
C VAL A 114 -0.82 -4.98 -11.39
N PRO A 115 -2.02 -5.17 -11.97
CA PRO A 115 -2.93 -4.07 -12.28
C PRO A 115 -3.18 -3.13 -11.09
N ILE A 116 -3.46 -1.86 -11.37
CA ILE A 116 -3.65 -0.81 -10.37
C ILE A 116 -5.11 -0.39 -10.20
N LYS A 117 -5.94 -0.61 -11.22
CA LYS A 117 -7.32 -0.13 -11.26
C LYS A 117 -8.28 -1.20 -11.74
N VAL A 118 -9.33 -1.43 -10.96
CA VAL A 118 -10.50 -2.20 -11.38
C VAL A 118 -11.46 -1.27 -12.12
N THR A 119 -11.80 -1.61 -13.37
CA THR A 119 -12.71 -0.82 -14.18
C THR A 119 -14.14 -0.90 -13.66
N GLY A 120 -14.87 0.21 -13.82
CA GLY A 120 -16.26 0.30 -13.42
C GLY A 120 -16.86 1.65 -13.81
N TYR A 121 -18.15 1.83 -13.51
CA TYR A 121 -18.82 3.11 -13.74
C TYR A 121 -18.22 4.21 -12.86
N GLU A 122 -17.79 5.31 -13.44
CA GLU A 122 -17.25 6.48 -12.76
C GLU A 122 -18.12 7.71 -13.05
N ASP A 123 -18.80 8.23 -12.04
CA ASP A 123 -19.48 9.52 -12.09
C ASP A 123 -19.26 10.27 -10.78
N VAL A 124 -18.72 11.48 -10.88
CA VAL A 124 -18.39 12.33 -9.72
C VAL A 124 -19.65 12.71 -8.94
N LYS A 125 -20.81 12.84 -9.62
CA LYS A 125 -22.08 13.17 -8.96
C LYS A 125 -22.68 11.96 -8.23
N THR A 126 -22.35 10.76 -8.68
CA THR A 126 -22.87 9.51 -8.15
C THR A 126 -21.75 8.55 -7.74
N MET A 127 -20.67 9.08 -7.15
CA MET A 127 -19.53 8.25 -6.71
C MET A 127 -19.95 7.13 -5.74
N TYR A 128 -21.01 7.35 -4.96
CA TYR A 128 -21.60 6.35 -4.08
C TYR A 128 -22.23 5.15 -4.83
N LEU A 129 -22.41 5.24 -6.15
CA LEU A 129 -22.84 4.18 -7.06
C LEU A 129 -21.68 3.60 -7.89
N SER A 130 -20.48 4.20 -7.82
CA SER A 130 -19.34 3.76 -8.61
C SER A 130 -18.91 2.34 -8.20
N ARG A 131 -18.51 1.56 -9.20
CA ARG A 131 -17.92 0.23 -9.05
C ARG A 131 -16.44 0.19 -9.46
N ALA A 132 -15.90 1.32 -9.89
CA ALA A 132 -14.48 1.45 -10.13
C ALA A 132 -13.76 1.48 -8.78
N ALA A 133 -12.59 0.86 -8.72
CA ALA A 133 -11.81 0.77 -7.49
C ALA A 133 -10.32 0.76 -7.80
N ALA A 134 -9.51 1.24 -6.86
CA ALA A 134 -8.09 0.90 -6.87
C ALA A 134 -7.96 -0.58 -6.49
N VAL A 135 -7.12 -1.33 -7.21
CA VAL A 135 -6.79 -2.73 -6.87
C VAL A 135 -6.32 -2.83 -5.42
N ASP A 136 -5.49 -1.88 -4.99
CA ASP A 136 -4.94 -1.88 -3.63
C ASP A 136 -6.04 -1.71 -2.58
N SER A 137 -7.06 -0.89 -2.82
CA SER A 137 -8.20 -0.74 -1.90
C SER A 137 -9.06 -1.99 -1.79
N GLU A 138 -9.22 -2.75 -2.89
CA GLU A 138 -9.87 -4.05 -2.85
C GLU A 138 -9.05 -5.04 -2.02
N LEU A 139 -7.74 -5.11 -2.28
CA LEU A 139 -6.82 -6.02 -1.60
C LEU A 139 -6.76 -5.78 -0.08
N VAL A 140 -6.94 -4.54 0.40
CA VAL A 140 -7.03 -4.24 1.84
C VAL A 140 -8.13 -5.05 2.53
N LEU A 141 -9.24 -5.34 1.85
CA LEU A 141 -10.43 -6.00 2.39
C LEU A 141 -10.44 -7.52 2.18
N LEU A 142 -9.34 -8.06 1.67
CA LEU A 142 -9.20 -9.48 1.40
C LEU A 142 -9.48 -10.37 2.64
N PRO A 143 -9.06 -10.02 3.88
CA PRO A 143 -9.36 -10.84 5.05
C PRO A 143 -10.85 -10.90 5.40
N SER A 144 -11.58 -9.77 5.33
CA SER A 144 -13.03 -9.77 5.59
C SER A 144 -13.82 -10.45 4.46
N GLY A 145 -13.43 -10.18 3.22
CA GLY A 145 -14.17 -10.53 2.02
C GLY A 145 -15.64 -10.07 2.01
N GLY A 146 -16.35 -10.38 0.92
CA GLY A 146 -17.79 -10.16 0.80
C GLY A 146 -18.24 -8.69 0.98
N HIS A 147 -17.33 -7.73 0.80
CA HIS A 147 -17.62 -6.32 1.00
C HIS A 147 -18.49 -5.77 -0.12
N ARG A 148 -19.14 -4.63 0.16
CA ARG A 148 -19.93 -3.92 -0.85
C ARG A 148 -18.98 -3.36 -1.92
N LEU A 149 -19.23 -3.75 -3.18
CA LEU A 149 -18.47 -3.30 -4.36
C LEU A 149 -18.86 -1.91 -4.89
N VAL A 150 -19.79 -1.24 -4.22
CA VAL A 150 -20.40 0.01 -4.69
C VAL A 150 -20.11 1.12 -3.68
N GLY A 151 -19.57 2.22 -4.19
CA GLY A 151 -19.22 3.40 -3.41
C GLY A 151 -18.08 3.18 -2.41
N GLY A 152 -17.79 4.22 -1.63
CA GLY A 152 -16.76 4.16 -0.60
C GLY A 152 -17.16 3.31 0.62
N LEU A 153 -16.15 2.77 1.28
CA LEU A 153 -16.26 2.14 2.60
C LEU A 153 -15.46 2.96 3.61
N VAL A 154 -15.96 3.03 4.84
CA VAL A 154 -15.24 3.68 5.94
C VAL A 154 -14.07 2.80 6.31
N ASN A 155 -12.87 3.37 6.38
CA ASN A 155 -11.68 2.67 6.84
C ASN A 155 -11.78 2.47 8.38
N PRO A 156 -11.93 1.23 8.89
CA PRO A 156 -12.05 0.97 10.33
C PRO A 156 -10.77 1.27 11.12
N TYR A 157 -9.62 1.42 10.45
CA TYR A 157 -8.36 1.83 11.08
C TYR A 157 -8.16 3.36 11.08
N PHE A 158 -9.02 4.12 10.41
CA PHE A 158 -8.91 5.58 10.39
C PHE A 158 -9.13 6.17 11.78
N GLY A 159 -8.13 6.92 12.27
CA GLY A 159 -8.18 7.54 13.59
C GLY A 159 -7.94 6.58 14.76
N ALA A 160 -7.43 5.37 14.50
CA ALA A 160 -7.06 4.45 15.56
C ALA A 160 -5.85 4.98 16.36
N ASP A 161 -5.95 4.91 17.69
CA ASP A 161 -4.88 5.32 18.62
C ASP A 161 -3.89 4.18 18.94
N ALA A 162 -4.11 3.00 18.36
CA ALA A 162 -3.28 1.81 18.54
C ALA A 162 -2.59 1.42 17.23
N PRO A 163 -1.37 0.85 17.28
CA PRO A 163 -0.73 0.26 16.11
C PRO A 163 -1.61 -0.80 15.46
N PHE A 164 -1.47 -0.94 14.13
CA PHE A 164 -2.15 -1.98 13.38
C PHE A 164 -1.80 -3.37 13.92
N GLY A 165 -2.83 -4.09 14.35
CA GLY A 165 -2.72 -5.39 15.01
C GLY A 165 -4.11 -5.91 15.40
N PRO A 166 -4.20 -6.99 16.21
CA PRO A 166 -5.49 -7.53 16.63
C PRO A 166 -6.35 -6.46 17.32
N PRO A 167 -7.67 -6.40 17.07
CA PRO A 167 -8.46 -7.30 16.19
C PRO A 167 -8.52 -6.86 14.72
N ILE A 168 -7.96 -5.70 14.37
CA ILE A 168 -8.14 -5.02 13.07
C ILE A 168 -7.58 -5.85 11.91
N GLU A 169 -6.43 -6.51 12.09
CA GLU A 169 -5.85 -7.46 11.13
C GLU A 169 -6.75 -8.68 10.83
N GLY A 170 -7.94 -8.80 11.45
CA GLY A 170 -8.98 -9.78 11.12
C GLY A 170 -9.90 -9.36 9.99
N GLY A 171 -10.10 -8.07 9.82
CA GLY A 171 -10.93 -7.52 8.76
C GLY A 171 -10.13 -6.89 7.63
N MET A 172 -8.83 -6.66 7.81
CA MET A 172 -8.02 -5.95 6.81
C MET A 172 -6.54 -6.32 6.84
N ILE A 173 -5.85 -6.00 5.75
CA ILE A 173 -4.41 -6.16 5.57
C ILE A 173 -3.79 -4.84 5.10
N LEU A 174 -2.56 -4.53 5.52
CA LEU A 174 -1.86 -3.34 5.05
C LEU A 174 -1.31 -3.57 3.65
N VAL A 175 -1.88 -2.90 2.66
CA VAL A 175 -1.39 -2.95 1.28
C VAL A 175 -0.33 -1.86 1.07
N SER A 176 0.84 -2.23 0.58
CA SER A 176 1.95 -1.31 0.31
C SER A 176 2.62 -1.69 -1.01
N ARG A 177 2.16 -1.06 -2.09
CA ARG A 177 2.59 -1.38 -3.45
C ARG A 177 4.04 -0.95 -3.73
N LEU A 178 4.79 -1.82 -4.40
CA LEU A 178 6.14 -1.56 -4.92
C LEU A 178 6.10 -1.51 -6.45
N ASP A 179 6.01 -0.29 -7.01
CA ASP A 179 5.77 -0.10 -8.44
C ASP A 179 6.50 1.13 -8.98
N GLY A 180 6.50 1.30 -10.30
CA GLY A 180 7.06 2.47 -10.96
C GLY A 180 6.91 2.39 -12.48
N PRO A 181 7.33 3.44 -13.22
CA PRO A 181 7.17 3.49 -14.68
C PRO A 181 7.91 2.38 -15.45
N SER A 182 8.79 1.62 -14.78
CA SER A 182 9.42 0.42 -15.31
C SER A 182 9.88 -0.49 -14.16
N ALA A 183 10.04 -1.78 -14.44
CA ALA A 183 10.62 -2.74 -13.49
C ALA A 183 11.99 -2.30 -12.96
N ALA A 184 12.82 -1.68 -13.81
CA ALA A 184 14.12 -1.15 -13.41
C ALA A 184 13.99 -0.04 -12.36
N ILE A 185 12.99 0.85 -12.51
CA ILE A 185 12.71 1.89 -11.51
C ILE A 185 12.15 1.27 -10.23
N ALA A 186 11.20 0.34 -10.32
CA ALA A 186 10.64 -0.35 -9.15
C ALA A 186 11.72 -1.09 -8.34
N ARG A 187 12.64 -1.78 -9.03
CA ARG A 187 13.82 -2.40 -8.41
C ARG A 187 14.71 -1.36 -7.73
N ARG A 188 15.00 -0.25 -8.42
CA ARG A 188 15.82 0.84 -7.87
C ARG A 188 15.21 1.45 -6.62
N LEU A 189 13.87 1.55 -6.50
CA LEU A 189 13.22 2.04 -5.27
C LEU A 189 13.59 1.20 -4.05
N VAL A 190 13.72 -0.13 -4.20
CA VAL A 190 14.20 -1.02 -3.14
C VAL A 190 15.64 -0.68 -2.76
N ASP A 191 16.53 -0.60 -3.75
CA ASP A 191 17.96 -0.34 -3.53
C ASP A 191 18.21 1.05 -2.93
N ASP A 192 17.41 2.03 -3.33
CA ASP A 192 17.48 3.41 -2.85
C ASP A 192 16.98 3.52 -1.41
N ALA A 193 15.90 2.81 -1.06
CA ALA A 193 15.41 2.74 0.32
C ALA A 193 16.44 2.09 1.25
N LEU A 194 17.00 0.93 0.88
CA LEU A 194 18.06 0.26 1.66
C LEU A 194 19.30 1.13 1.82
N TRP A 195 19.67 1.86 0.76
CA TRP A 195 20.79 2.78 0.84
C TRP A 195 20.52 3.91 1.83
N ALA A 196 19.33 4.53 1.79
CA ALA A 196 18.98 5.60 2.71
C ALA A 196 18.86 5.10 4.17
N GLU A 197 18.32 3.90 4.40
CA GLU A 197 18.27 3.27 5.72
C GLU A 197 19.69 3.08 6.30
N LYS A 198 20.65 2.67 5.48
CA LYS A 198 22.04 2.46 5.90
C LYS A 198 22.85 3.74 6.06
N ASN A 199 22.63 4.74 5.20
CA ASN A 199 23.51 5.91 5.07
C ASN A 199 22.87 7.22 5.58
N GLY A 200 21.60 7.16 6.00
CA GLY A 200 20.77 8.32 6.28
C GLY A 200 20.25 8.97 5.00
N LEU A 201 19.01 9.48 5.06
CA LEU A 201 18.45 10.31 4.00
C LEU A 201 19.04 11.73 4.09
N LYS A 202 19.57 12.24 2.98
CA LYS A 202 20.29 13.53 2.92
C LYS A 202 19.75 14.41 1.80
N GLY A 203 19.67 15.71 2.07
CA GLY A 203 19.25 16.73 1.10
C GLY A 203 18.30 17.73 1.74
N ARG A 204 17.51 18.41 0.89
CA ARG A 204 16.56 19.45 1.27
C ARG A 204 15.13 18.90 1.29
N ALA A 205 14.31 19.48 2.14
CA ALA A 205 12.88 19.24 2.20
C ALA A 205 12.11 20.38 1.55
N TYR A 206 11.12 20.04 0.73
CA TYR A 206 10.23 20.97 0.04
C TYR A 206 8.79 20.66 0.45
N VAL A 207 8.12 21.62 1.06
CA VAL A 207 6.73 21.48 1.53
C VAL A 207 5.88 22.48 0.77
N ASP A 208 5.10 21.97 -0.17
CA ASP A 208 4.26 22.73 -1.09
C ASP A 208 2.80 22.73 -0.59
N THR A 209 2.40 23.83 0.05
CA THR A 209 1.07 24.05 0.60
C THR A 209 0.35 25.15 -0.18
N ARG A 210 -0.95 25.36 0.07
CA ARG A 210 -1.73 26.41 -0.62
C ARG A 210 -2.06 27.63 0.25
N GLY A 211 -1.58 27.67 1.49
CA GLY A 211 -1.93 28.69 2.48
C GLY A 211 -3.40 28.66 2.92
N ILE A 212 -4.08 27.51 2.80
CA ILE A 212 -5.50 27.38 3.11
C ILE A 212 -5.72 27.34 4.62
N THR A 213 -6.47 28.31 5.13
CA THR A 213 -6.75 28.44 6.58
C THR A 213 -8.19 28.10 6.97
N LYS A 214 -9.11 27.95 6.01
CA LYS A 214 -10.54 27.69 6.24
C LYS A 214 -11.06 26.52 5.40
N GLY A 215 -12.13 25.89 5.86
CA GLY A 215 -12.78 24.76 5.18
C GLY A 215 -12.08 23.42 5.39
N GLY A 216 -12.62 22.35 4.77
CA GLY A 216 -12.12 20.98 4.95
C GLY A 216 -10.66 20.80 4.55
N TYR A 217 -10.21 21.51 3.51
CA TYR A 217 -8.83 21.43 3.01
C TYR A 217 -7.79 22.11 3.92
N ALA A 218 -8.21 22.98 4.85
CA ALA A 218 -7.29 23.60 5.81
C ALA A 218 -6.62 22.56 6.74
N VAL A 219 -7.24 21.39 6.90
CA VAL A 219 -6.64 20.28 7.66
C VAL A 219 -5.38 19.76 6.96
N GLY A 220 -5.42 19.59 5.64
CA GLY A 220 -4.28 19.12 4.85
C GLY A 220 -3.09 20.07 4.92
N ASP A 221 -3.32 21.37 4.71
CA ASP A 221 -2.29 22.39 4.86
C ASP A 221 -1.69 22.39 6.28
N ARG A 222 -2.50 22.26 7.33
CA ARG A 222 -1.99 22.15 8.70
C ARG A 222 -1.12 20.90 8.92
N TRP A 223 -1.45 19.77 8.29
CA TRP A 223 -0.63 18.57 8.37
C TRP A 223 0.73 18.78 7.70
N LEU A 224 0.76 19.38 6.51
CA LEU A 224 2.01 19.69 5.80
C LEU A 224 2.88 20.69 6.56
N LEU A 225 2.28 21.75 7.12
CA LEU A 225 3.01 22.72 7.96
C LEU A 225 3.54 22.07 9.25
N ARG A 226 2.82 21.09 9.82
CA ARG A 226 3.33 20.32 10.95
C ARG A 226 4.49 19.41 10.52
N ALA A 227 4.40 18.78 9.36
CA ALA A 227 5.47 17.97 8.81
C ALA A 227 6.74 18.79 8.55
N ALA A 228 6.62 20.02 8.02
CA ALA A 228 7.75 20.93 7.86
C ALA A 228 8.52 21.15 9.18
N ARG A 229 7.81 21.44 10.27
CA ARG A 229 8.41 21.62 11.60
C ARG A 229 9.09 20.34 12.12
N LEU A 230 8.59 19.16 11.76
CA LEU A 230 9.22 17.89 12.12
C LEU A 230 10.49 17.65 11.31
N LEU A 231 10.50 18.02 10.02
CA LEU A 231 11.67 17.93 9.14
C LEU A 231 12.79 18.88 9.60
N GLU A 232 12.46 20.12 9.95
CA GLU A 232 13.40 21.08 10.54
C GLU A 232 14.03 20.54 11.84
N ARG A 233 13.20 19.98 12.73
CA ARG A 233 13.69 19.35 13.98
C ARG A 233 14.54 18.11 13.73
N ALA A 234 14.29 17.39 12.64
CA ALA A 234 15.11 16.27 12.19
C ALA A 234 16.40 16.71 11.48
N GLY A 235 16.61 18.03 11.29
CA GLY A 235 17.84 18.59 10.73
C GLY A 235 17.81 18.82 9.23
N PHE A 236 16.66 18.71 8.57
CA PHE A 236 16.54 19.05 7.14
C PHE A 236 16.44 20.56 6.94
N GLU A 237 17.21 21.07 5.98
CA GLU A 237 16.93 22.38 5.41
C GLU A 237 15.57 22.32 4.70
N THR A 238 14.58 23.04 5.23
CA THR A 238 13.19 22.90 4.82
C THR A 238 12.68 24.20 4.19
N GLU A 239 12.19 24.10 2.97
CA GLU A 239 11.54 25.18 2.24
C GLU A 239 10.03 24.96 2.25
N VAL A 240 9.27 25.96 2.69
CA VAL A 240 7.82 25.91 2.77
C VAL A 240 7.23 26.93 1.81
N ASP A 241 6.53 26.46 0.78
CA ASP A 241 5.70 27.31 -0.06
C ASP A 241 4.26 27.32 0.46
N THR A 242 3.71 28.52 0.63
CA THR A 242 2.33 28.73 1.10
C THR A 242 1.48 29.47 0.09
N ARG A 243 2.00 29.67 -1.13
CA ARG A 243 1.29 30.33 -2.20
C ARG A 243 0.25 29.39 -2.81
N PRO A 244 -0.89 29.91 -3.28
CA PRO A 244 -1.93 29.07 -3.87
C PRO A 244 -1.55 28.53 -5.26
N GLU A 245 -0.53 29.10 -5.92
CA GLU A 245 -0.01 28.69 -7.22
C GLU A 245 0.98 27.52 -7.12
N ILE A 246 1.02 26.69 -8.16
CA ILE A 246 2.02 25.62 -8.32
C ILE A 246 3.42 26.24 -8.35
N LEU A 247 4.40 25.58 -7.71
CA LEU A 247 5.81 25.92 -7.82
C LEU A 247 6.20 26.15 -9.29
N PRO A 248 6.70 27.35 -9.66
CA PRO A 248 7.03 27.65 -11.05
C PRO A 248 8.04 26.66 -11.63
N LEU A 249 7.95 26.36 -12.93
CA LEU A 249 8.93 25.49 -13.60
C LEU A 249 10.36 25.99 -13.35
N ALA A 250 10.61 27.30 -13.36
CA ALA A 250 11.95 27.85 -13.14
C ALA A 250 12.47 27.70 -11.69
N HIS A 251 11.61 27.34 -10.73
CA HIS A 251 11.97 27.27 -9.32
C HIS A 251 13.16 26.29 -9.10
N PRO A 252 14.23 26.70 -8.39
CA PRO A 252 15.36 25.84 -8.09
C PRO A 252 14.96 24.80 -7.04
N MET A 253 15.19 23.52 -7.33
CA MET A 253 14.90 22.44 -6.40
C MET A 253 16.07 21.46 -6.28
N PRO A 254 17.28 21.94 -5.90
CA PRO A 254 18.45 21.08 -5.74
C PRO A 254 18.30 20.11 -4.57
N ASP A 255 18.95 18.95 -4.68
CA ASP A 255 19.11 17.97 -3.61
C ASP A 255 17.79 17.56 -2.91
N ALA A 256 16.70 17.49 -3.67
CA ALA A 256 15.37 17.22 -3.13
C ALA A 256 15.29 15.81 -2.52
N ALA A 257 15.30 15.73 -1.20
CA ALA A 257 15.24 14.50 -0.42
C ALA A 257 13.84 14.23 0.13
N VAL A 258 13.09 15.30 0.43
CA VAL A 258 11.68 15.19 0.83
C VAL A 258 10.88 16.19 0.02
N TYR A 259 9.76 15.74 -0.55
CA TYR A 259 8.76 16.61 -1.17
C TYR A 259 7.38 16.25 -0.63
N LEU A 260 6.64 17.24 -0.13
CA LEU A 260 5.27 17.05 0.37
C LEU A 260 4.34 18.07 -0.29
N GLY A 261 3.35 17.62 -1.05
CA GLY A 261 2.28 18.42 -1.65
C GLY A 261 0.92 17.71 -1.55
N TRP A 262 -0.15 18.28 -2.11
CA TRP A 262 -1.47 17.61 -2.10
C TRP A 262 -2.49 18.01 -3.18
N TYR A 263 -2.21 19.02 -4.02
CA TYR A 263 -3.28 19.77 -4.70
C TYR A 263 -3.27 19.72 -6.23
N HIS A 264 -2.36 18.97 -6.85
CA HIS A 264 -2.30 18.84 -8.31
C HIS A 264 -2.32 17.38 -8.81
N LYS A 265 -3.13 17.05 -9.81
CA LYS A 265 -3.34 15.63 -10.19
C LYS A 265 -2.12 14.96 -10.85
N SER A 266 -1.20 15.75 -11.39
CA SER A 266 -0.03 15.26 -12.14
C SER A 266 1.24 15.90 -11.61
N ALA A 267 2.40 15.29 -11.86
CA ALA A 267 3.68 15.94 -11.60
C ALA A 267 3.74 17.30 -12.32
N ALA A 268 4.14 18.35 -11.60
CA ALA A 268 4.20 19.72 -12.09
C ALA A 268 5.42 20.46 -11.53
N GLY A 269 5.68 21.67 -12.03
CA GLY A 269 6.75 22.53 -11.54
C GLY A 269 8.15 21.94 -11.80
N PRO A 270 9.11 22.13 -10.88
CA PRO A 270 10.51 21.73 -11.09
C PRO A 270 10.72 20.24 -11.37
N MET A 271 9.82 19.38 -10.90
CA MET A 271 9.93 17.92 -11.06
C MET A 271 9.81 17.45 -12.50
N THR A 272 9.24 18.27 -13.38
CA THR A 272 9.04 17.93 -14.81
C THR A 272 10.21 18.35 -15.69
N LYS A 273 11.24 19.02 -15.13
CA LYS A 273 12.44 19.40 -15.90
C LYS A 273 13.15 18.17 -16.45
N PRO A 274 13.62 18.20 -17.71
CA PRO A 274 14.53 17.17 -18.21
C PRO A 274 15.74 17.02 -17.28
N GLY A 275 16.01 15.77 -16.86
CA GLY A 275 17.13 15.46 -15.98
C GLY A 275 16.89 15.74 -14.49
N PHE A 276 15.72 16.25 -14.08
CA PHE A 276 15.40 16.34 -12.67
C PHE A 276 15.45 14.95 -12.02
N ARG A 277 16.10 14.88 -10.86
CA ARG A 277 16.11 13.69 -10.02
C ARG A 277 15.98 14.11 -8.57
N PHE A 278 15.11 13.41 -7.86
CA PHE A 278 15.16 13.40 -6.42
C PHE A 278 16.46 12.75 -5.94
N ASN A 279 16.89 13.12 -4.74
CA ASN A 279 17.99 12.46 -4.08
C ASN A 279 17.69 10.98 -3.85
N ARG A 280 18.76 10.19 -3.75
CA ARG A 280 18.65 8.75 -3.54
C ARG A 280 17.91 8.47 -2.23
N GLY A 281 16.86 7.64 -2.33
CA GLY A 281 16.00 7.28 -1.20
C GLY A 281 15.01 8.38 -0.77
N ALA A 282 14.80 9.38 -1.63
CA ALA A 282 13.87 10.46 -1.36
C ALA A 282 12.44 9.97 -1.09
N ILE A 283 11.74 10.77 -0.30
CA ILE A 283 10.33 10.56 0.04
C ILE A 283 9.51 11.66 -0.63
N ALA A 284 8.58 11.27 -1.48
CA ALA A 284 7.63 12.19 -2.10
C ALA A 284 6.21 11.80 -1.69
N TYR A 285 5.44 12.78 -1.22
CA TYR A 285 4.01 12.65 -0.91
C TYR A 285 3.23 13.69 -1.70
N HIS A 286 2.16 13.25 -2.34
CA HIS A 286 1.22 14.09 -3.07
C HIS A 286 -0.20 13.52 -2.97
#